data_AF-A0A552V7E6-F1
#
_entry.id   AF-A0A552V7E6-F1
#
_cell.length_a   1.000
_cell.length_b   1.000
_cell.length_c   1.000
_cell.angle_alpha   90.00
_cell.angle_beta   90.00
_cell.angle_gamma   90.00
#
_symmetry.space_group_name_H-M   'P 1'
#
loop_
_entity.id
_entity.type
_entity.pdbx_description
1 polymer ?
#
loop_
_entity_poly.entity_id
_entity_poly.type
_entity_poly.pdbx_seq_one_letter_code
_entity_poly.pdbx_strand_id
1 'polypeptide(L)'
;MAQVINVVLFGIGNAGSALINKVVKKSKNAQPDAAQLRFPVITNSTVAFFEKEGADYAWEANFIQFAIPFKLDDVLEYVIDNDLQNLIAVDATPSAALAAEYPGLLRTGFSIVSINESLPFLPDSFEKGIKFLADGRGLAHKFIRTGFQDKEAAADALYAAILEVAGKVKELV
;
A
#
# COMPACT_ATOMS: atom_id res chain seq x y z
N MET A 1 -14.79 -5.03 16.81
CA MET A 1 -14.32 -5.87 15.69
C MET A 1 -13.00 -5.30 15.23
N ALA A 2 -11.96 -6.14 15.13
CA ALA A 2 -10.67 -5.71 14.61
C ALA A 2 -10.83 -5.26 13.14
N GLN A 3 -10.36 -4.06 12.82
CA GLN A 3 -10.41 -3.54 11.46
C GLN A 3 -9.25 -4.15 10.67
N VAL A 4 -9.55 -4.92 9.63
CA VAL A 4 -8.52 -5.42 8.70
C VAL A 4 -8.30 -4.39 7.60
N ILE A 5 -7.06 -3.96 7.44
CA ILE A 5 -6.60 -3.02 6.40
C ILE A 5 -5.72 -3.82 5.44
N ASN A 6 -6.13 -3.90 4.18
CA ASN A 6 -5.43 -4.65 3.16
C ASN A 6 -4.48 -3.73 2.40
N VAL A 7 -3.18 -3.94 2.56
CA VAL A 7 -2.12 -3.10 2.01
C VAL A 7 -1.47 -3.78 0.82
N VAL A 8 -1.59 -3.18 -0.36
CA VAL A 8 -0.84 -3.57 -1.55
C VAL A 8 0.43 -2.73 -1.60
N LEU A 9 1.56 -3.35 -1.31
CA LEU A 9 2.86 -2.66 -1.24
C LEU A 9 3.59 -2.74 -2.58
N PHE A 10 3.86 -1.58 -3.17
CA PHE A 10 4.70 -1.43 -4.35
C PHE A 10 6.08 -0.93 -3.92
N GLY A 11 7.11 -1.74 -4.13
CA GLY A 11 8.50 -1.46 -3.78
C GLY A 11 8.94 -2.07 -2.45
N ILE A 12 9.58 -3.24 -2.49
CA ILE A 12 10.21 -3.90 -1.33
C ILE A 12 11.62 -3.42 -1.00
N GLY A 13 11.94 -2.16 -1.34
CA GLY A 13 13.24 -1.57 -1.01
C GLY A 13 13.45 -1.40 0.50
N ASN A 14 14.37 -0.51 0.87
CA ASN A 14 14.68 -0.24 2.28
C ASN A 14 13.44 0.16 3.10
N ALA A 15 12.59 1.04 2.57
CA ALA A 15 11.38 1.48 3.24
C ALA A 15 10.29 0.39 3.31
N GLY A 16 10.03 -0.31 2.20
CA GLY A 16 9.00 -1.35 2.13
C GLY A 16 9.30 -2.54 3.05
N SER A 17 10.53 -3.05 3.01
CA SER A 17 10.95 -4.16 3.90
C SER A 17 10.93 -3.76 5.38
N ALA A 18 11.31 -2.52 5.71
CA ALA A 18 11.21 -1.99 7.08
C ALA A 18 9.75 -1.85 7.54
N LEU A 19 8.84 -1.40 6.66
CA LEU A 19 7.41 -1.32 6.94
C LEU A 19 6.82 -2.69 7.27
N ILE A 20 7.11 -3.70 6.44
CA ILE A 20 6.60 -5.05 6.66
C ILE A 20 7.09 -5.59 8.00
N ASN A 21 8.40 -5.50 8.26
CA ASN A 21 8.98 -5.93 9.54
C ASN A 21 8.34 -5.24 10.75
N LYS A 22 8.04 -3.95 10.61
CA LYS A 22 7.35 -3.17 11.65
C LYS A 22 5.94 -3.69 11.89
N VAL A 23 5.16 -3.94 10.83
CA VAL A 23 3.80 -4.47 10.95
C VAL A 23 3.81 -5.86 11.58
N VAL A 24 4.70 -6.76 11.16
CA VAL A 24 4.84 -8.10 11.77
C VAL A 24 5.12 -7.99 13.27
N LYS A 25 6.09 -7.15 13.67
CA LYS A 25 6.42 -6.93 15.09
C LYS A 25 5.25 -6.33 15.87
N LYS A 26 4.50 -5.40 15.27
CA LYS A 26 3.32 -4.77 15.88
C LYS A 26 2.17 -5.75 16.02
N SER A 27 1.92 -6.58 14.99
CA SER A 27 0.88 -7.60 15.00
C SER A 27 1.11 -8.63 16.11
N LYS A 28 2.36 -9.04 16.36
CA LYS A 28 2.71 -9.95 17.47
C LYS A 28 2.38 -9.38 18.85
N ASN A 29 2.41 -8.05 18.99
CA ASN A 29 2.17 -7.33 20.24
C ASN A 29 0.83 -6.57 20.24
N ALA A 30 -0.04 -6.82 19.26
CA ALA A 30 -1.27 -6.07 19.07
C ALA A 30 -2.35 -6.53 20.05
N GLN A 31 -3.17 -5.57 20.51
CA GLN A 31 -4.36 -5.88 21.28
C GLN A 31 -5.45 -6.47 20.35
N PRO A 32 -6.38 -7.28 20.88
CA PRO A 32 -7.44 -7.93 20.09
C PRO A 32 -8.31 -6.96 19.28
N ASP A 33 -8.46 -5.72 19.74
CA ASP A 33 -9.28 -4.67 19.09
C ASP A 33 -8.48 -3.72 18.18
N ALA A 34 -7.16 -3.92 18.07
CA ALA A 34 -6.33 -3.07 17.21
C ALA A 34 -6.59 -3.34 15.72
N ALA A 35 -6.40 -2.30 14.90
CA ALA A 35 -6.41 -2.48 13.45
C ALA A 35 -5.28 -3.43 13.02
N GLN A 36 -5.62 -4.41 12.19
CA GLN A 36 -4.71 -5.40 11.65
C GLN A 36 -4.35 -5.02 10.22
N LEU A 37 -3.08 -4.74 9.98
CA LEU A 37 -2.58 -4.49 8.64
C LEU A 37 -2.15 -5.83 8.03
N ARG A 38 -2.72 -6.16 6.86
CA ARG A 38 -2.33 -7.32 6.06
C ARG A 38 -1.66 -6.86 4.77
N PHE A 39 -0.76 -7.67 4.25
CA PHE A 39 -0.09 -7.43 2.97
C PHE A 39 -0.46 -8.53 1.97
N PRO A 40 -1.69 -8.49 1.42
CA PRO A 40 -2.14 -9.48 0.44
C PRO A 40 -1.27 -9.51 -0.81
N VAL A 41 -0.71 -8.35 -1.19
CA VAL A 41 0.14 -8.24 -2.37
C VAL A 41 1.34 -7.36 -2.05
N ILE A 42 2.52 -7.88 -2.40
CA ILE A 42 3.79 -7.18 -2.27
C ILE A 42 4.50 -7.29 -3.62
N THR A 43 4.83 -6.19 -4.27
CA THR A 43 5.45 -6.20 -5.60
C THR A 43 6.67 -5.30 -5.67
N ASN A 44 7.57 -5.59 -6.60
CA ASN A 44 8.68 -4.72 -6.97
C ASN A 44 8.67 -4.47 -8.49
N SER A 45 9.76 -3.94 -9.04
CA SER A 45 9.88 -3.63 -10.47
C SER A 45 9.87 -4.85 -11.39
N THR A 46 10.04 -6.07 -10.85
CA THR A 46 10.17 -7.30 -11.63
C THR A 46 9.16 -8.37 -11.25
N VAL A 47 8.72 -8.44 -9.99
CA VAL A 47 7.94 -9.54 -9.45
C VAL A 47 6.87 -9.06 -8.48
N ALA A 48 5.69 -9.68 -8.54
CA ALA A 48 4.62 -9.56 -7.54
C ALA A 48 4.54 -10.83 -6.68
N PHE A 49 4.29 -10.68 -5.39
CA PHE A 49 4.10 -11.74 -4.41
C PHE A 49 2.69 -11.62 -3.85
N PHE A 50 1.94 -12.71 -3.92
CA PHE A 50 0.59 -12.80 -3.41
C PHE A 50 0.58 -13.62 -2.12
N GLU A 51 -0.19 -13.16 -1.13
CA GLU A 51 -0.38 -13.89 0.12
C GLU A 51 -1.16 -15.17 -0.15
N LYS A 52 -0.67 -16.29 0.39
CA LYS A 52 -1.34 -17.58 0.29
C LYS A 52 -2.40 -17.68 1.39
N GLU A 53 -3.60 -18.09 1.00
CA GLU A 53 -4.73 -18.34 1.90
C GLU A 53 -4.30 -19.22 3.09
N GLY A 54 -4.50 -18.72 4.32
CA GLY A 54 -4.21 -19.44 5.56
C GLY A 54 -2.77 -19.38 6.09
N ALA A 55 -1.87 -18.59 5.47
CA ALA A 55 -0.49 -18.46 5.93
C ALA A 55 -0.13 -17.00 6.23
N ASP A 56 -0.42 -16.57 7.47
CA ASP A 56 -0.01 -15.26 7.99
C ASP A 56 1.50 -15.04 7.75
N TYR A 57 1.84 -13.99 7.01
CA TYR A 57 3.21 -13.51 6.79
C TYR A 57 4.17 -14.49 6.06
N ALA A 58 3.67 -15.43 5.26
CA ALA A 58 4.50 -16.44 4.58
C ALA A 58 5.29 -15.96 3.34
N TRP A 59 5.28 -14.66 3.02
CA TRP A 59 6.04 -14.07 1.92
C TRP A 59 7.57 -14.14 2.14
N GLU A 60 8.02 -14.34 3.38
CA GLU A 60 9.44 -14.41 3.78
C GLU A 60 10.17 -15.67 3.27
N ALA A 61 9.46 -16.73 2.83
CA ALA A 61 10.07 -18.04 2.55
C ALA A 61 10.05 -18.47 1.07
N ASN A 62 9.20 -17.88 0.22
CA ASN A 62 8.98 -18.37 -1.15
C ASN A 62 9.26 -17.31 -2.23
N PHE A 63 10.37 -16.58 -2.07
CA PHE A 63 10.87 -15.57 -3.00
C PHE A 63 11.08 -16.06 -4.45
N ILE A 64 11.06 -17.37 -4.71
CA ILE A 64 11.43 -17.99 -5.99
C ILE A 64 10.23 -18.58 -6.75
N GLN A 65 9.09 -18.87 -6.09
CA GLN A 65 8.02 -19.69 -6.70
C GLN A 65 6.85 -18.95 -7.35
N PHE A 66 6.63 -17.65 -7.05
CA PHE A 66 5.43 -16.91 -7.51
C PHE A 66 5.74 -15.58 -8.18
N ALA A 67 6.93 -15.44 -8.77
CA ALA A 67 7.32 -14.26 -9.52
C ALA A 67 6.56 -14.17 -10.86
N ILE A 68 5.48 -13.38 -10.90
CA ILE A 68 4.79 -13.01 -12.14
C ILE A 68 5.27 -11.59 -12.55
N PRO A 69 5.50 -11.31 -13.85
CA PRO A 69 5.78 -9.95 -14.31
C PRO A 69 4.70 -9.00 -13.81
N PHE A 70 5.12 -7.91 -13.15
CA PHE A 70 4.19 -6.96 -12.57
C PHE A 70 3.22 -6.39 -13.62
N LYS A 71 1.94 -6.75 -13.50
CA LYS A 71 0.82 -6.10 -14.18
C LYS A 71 -0.16 -5.66 -13.11
N LEU A 72 -0.59 -4.41 -13.19
CA LEU A 72 -1.60 -3.88 -12.27
C LEU A 72 -2.90 -4.70 -12.37
N ASP A 73 -3.26 -5.15 -13.57
CA ASP A 73 -4.44 -5.97 -13.81
C ASP A 73 -4.46 -7.25 -12.95
N ASP A 74 -3.33 -7.95 -12.82
CA ASP A 74 -3.23 -9.17 -12.01
C ASP A 74 -3.46 -8.88 -10.51
N VAL A 75 -3.01 -7.71 -10.05
CA VAL A 75 -3.24 -7.24 -8.66
C VAL A 75 -4.72 -6.91 -8.44
N LEU A 76 -5.37 -6.29 -9.43
CA LEU A 76 -6.79 -5.95 -9.38
C LEU A 76 -7.64 -7.22 -9.41
N GLU A 77 -7.32 -8.17 -10.28
CA GLU A 77 -8.00 -9.47 -10.39
C GLU A 77 -7.91 -10.23 -9.07
N TYR A 78 -6.71 -10.36 -8.48
CA TYR A 78 -6.55 -11.00 -7.17
C TYR A 78 -7.42 -10.36 -6.08
N VAL A 79 -7.49 -9.02 -6.06
CA VAL A 79 -8.26 -8.28 -5.05
C VAL A 79 -9.76 -8.48 -5.22
N ILE A 80 -10.24 -8.53 -6.47
CA ILE A 80 -11.65 -8.81 -6.80
C ILE A 80 -11.99 -10.26 -6.44
N ASP A 81 -11.15 -11.22 -6.82
CA ASP A 81 -11.37 -12.65 -6.58
C ASP A 81 -11.43 -13.00 -5.09
N ASN A 82 -10.70 -12.25 -4.26
CA ASN A 82 -10.64 -12.45 -2.81
C ASN A 82 -11.57 -11.50 -2.01
N ASP A 83 -12.43 -10.72 -2.69
CA ASP A 83 -13.36 -9.74 -2.09
C ASP A 83 -12.70 -8.86 -1.00
N LEU A 84 -11.48 -8.39 -1.29
CA LEU A 84 -10.68 -7.66 -0.31
C LEU A 84 -11.19 -6.23 -0.17
N GLN A 85 -11.61 -5.85 1.05
CA GLN A 85 -12.04 -4.49 1.39
C GLN A 85 -10.93 -3.69 2.09
N ASN A 86 -11.14 -2.39 2.31
CA ASN A 86 -10.18 -1.49 2.98
C ASN A 86 -8.78 -1.51 2.32
N LEU A 87 -8.78 -1.37 0.99
CA LEU A 87 -7.60 -1.47 0.15
C LEU A 87 -6.78 -0.18 0.18
N ILE A 88 -5.49 -0.30 0.50
CA ILE A 88 -4.54 0.80 0.46
C ILE A 88 -3.35 0.40 -0.41
N ALA A 89 -3.16 1.12 -1.51
CA ALA A 89 -1.96 1.04 -2.33
C ALA A 89 -0.85 1.88 -1.69
N VAL A 90 0.26 1.25 -1.34
CA VAL A 90 1.45 1.90 -0.77
C VAL A 90 2.56 1.92 -1.81
N ASP A 91 2.90 3.09 -2.34
CA ASP A 91 4.01 3.26 -3.28
C ASP A 91 5.27 3.73 -2.55
N ALA A 92 6.24 2.82 -2.45
CA ALA A 92 7.59 3.04 -1.95
C ALA A 92 8.64 2.89 -3.07
N THR A 93 8.24 3.08 -4.33
CA THR A 93 9.12 3.05 -5.49
C THR A 93 9.61 4.45 -5.86
N PRO A 94 10.77 4.57 -6.52
CA PRO A 94 11.21 5.83 -7.12
C PRO A 94 10.59 6.08 -8.51
N SER A 95 9.63 5.28 -8.96
CA SER A 95 9.20 5.24 -10.37
C SER A 95 8.05 6.20 -10.66
N ALA A 96 8.27 7.17 -11.56
CA ALA A 96 7.18 8.01 -12.08
C ALA A 96 6.14 7.22 -12.90
N ALA A 97 6.53 6.08 -13.49
CA ALA A 97 5.60 5.25 -14.26
C ALA A 97 4.49 4.66 -13.38
N LEU A 98 4.80 4.29 -12.14
CA LEU A 98 3.79 3.78 -11.21
C LEU A 98 2.83 4.90 -10.75
N ALA A 99 3.32 6.13 -10.60
CA ALA A 99 2.48 7.27 -10.29
C ALA A 99 1.39 7.51 -11.36
N ALA A 100 1.70 7.25 -12.64
CA ALA A 100 0.72 7.36 -13.72
C ALA A 100 -0.49 6.40 -13.55
N GLU A 101 -0.32 5.31 -12.80
CA GLU A 101 -1.34 4.30 -12.56
C GLU A 101 -2.26 4.60 -11.36
N TYR A 102 -1.92 5.61 -10.54
CA TYR A 102 -2.71 6.01 -9.37
C TYR A 102 -4.20 6.26 -9.67
N PRO A 103 -4.57 6.94 -10.79
CA PRO A 103 -5.98 7.10 -11.14
C PRO A 103 -6.70 5.77 -11.37
N GLY A 104 -6.01 4.74 -11.89
CA GLY A 104 -6.55 3.39 -12.07
C GLY A 104 -6.86 2.73 -10.73
N LEU A 105 -5.91 2.78 -9.80
CA LEU A 105 -6.06 2.28 -8.44
C LEU A 105 -7.22 2.95 -7.69
N LEU A 106 -7.33 4.28 -7.78
CA LEU A 106 -8.46 4.99 -7.17
C LEU A 106 -9.81 4.57 -7.78
N ARG A 107 -9.84 4.31 -9.11
CA ARG A 107 -11.07 3.87 -9.78
C ARG A 107 -11.53 2.49 -9.31
N THR A 108 -10.61 1.63 -8.89
CA THR A 108 -10.91 0.28 -8.40
C THR A 108 -11.14 0.20 -6.89
N GLY A 109 -11.09 1.34 -6.17
CA GLY A 109 -11.42 1.40 -4.75
C GLY A 109 -10.22 1.47 -3.80
N PHE A 110 -9.00 1.64 -4.32
CA PHE A 110 -7.80 1.74 -3.49
C PHE A 110 -7.61 3.17 -3.01
N SER A 111 -7.40 3.33 -1.70
CA SER A 111 -6.78 4.55 -1.18
C SER A 111 -5.27 4.52 -1.44
N ILE A 112 -4.63 5.69 -1.48
CA ILE A 112 -3.21 5.79 -1.90
C ILE A 112 -2.35 6.37 -0.78
N VAL A 113 -1.24 5.70 -0.48
CA VAL A 113 -0.15 6.25 0.35
C VAL A 113 1.12 6.18 -0.49
N SER A 114 1.88 7.27 -0.58
CA SER A 114 3.10 7.26 -1.40
C SER A 114 4.22 8.06 -0.75
N ILE A 115 5.43 7.49 -0.81
CA ILE A 115 6.70 8.16 -0.51
C ILE A 115 7.56 8.32 -1.77
N ASN A 116 6.94 8.16 -2.96
CA ASN A 116 7.65 8.15 -4.23
C ASN A 116 8.34 9.50 -4.49
N GLU A 117 9.66 9.44 -4.61
CA GLU A 117 10.53 10.61 -4.78
C GLU A 117 10.32 11.33 -6.12
N SER A 118 9.66 10.70 -7.08
CA SER A 118 9.33 11.30 -8.37
C SER A 118 8.10 12.22 -8.32
N LEU A 119 7.24 12.12 -7.29
CA LEU A 119 6.00 12.90 -7.20
C LEU A 119 6.19 14.42 -7.23
N PRO A 120 7.20 15.02 -6.56
CA PRO A 120 7.42 16.47 -6.61
C PRO A 120 7.77 17.01 -8.01
N PHE A 121 8.20 16.15 -8.94
CA PHE A 121 8.52 16.52 -10.31
C PHE A 121 7.30 16.42 -11.25
N LEU A 122 6.19 15.88 -10.76
CA LEU A 122 4.94 15.85 -11.51
C LEU A 122 4.22 17.21 -11.43
N PRO A 123 3.41 17.57 -12.44
CA PRO A 123 2.65 18.82 -12.42
C PRO A 123 1.71 18.92 -11.22
N ASP A 124 1.50 20.12 -10.67
CA ASP A 124 0.55 20.37 -9.58
C ASP A 124 -0.89 19.88 -9.88
N SER A 125 -1.26 19.83 -11.18
CA SER A 125 -2.54 19.28 -11.62
C SER A 125 -2.69 17.79 -11.33
N PHE A 126 -1.59 17.06 -11.23
CA PHE A 126 -1.61 15.62 -10.93
C PHE A 126 -2.16 15.37 -9.53
N GLU A 127 -1.57 15.96 -8.50
CA GLU A 127 -2.03 15.78 -7.11
C GLU A 127 -3.47 16.27 -6.91
N LYS A 128 -3.84 17.39 -7.54
CA LYS A 128 -5.24 17.88 -7.53
C LYS A 128 -6.20 16.88 -8.17
N GLY A 129 -5.79 16.23 -9.26
CA GLY A 129 -6.57 15.18 -9.92
C GLY A 129 -6.76 13.95 -9.03
N ILE A 130 -5.68 13.48 -8.38
CA ILE A 130 -5.75 12.36 -7.42
C ILE A 130 -6.69 12.70 -6.27
N LYS A 131 -6.55 13.90 -5.68
CA LYS A 131 -7.44 14.36 -4.62
C LYS A 131 -8.91 14.34 -5.03
N PHE A 132 -9.22 14.94 -6.18
CA PHE A 132 -10.58 14.98 -6.70
C PHE A 132 -11.17 13.57 -6.94
N LEU A 133 -10.36 12.65 -7.49
CA LEU A 133 -10.78 11.27 -7.72
C LEU A 133 -11.01 10.48 -6.44
N ALA A 134 -10.17 10.71 -5.42
CA ALA A 134 -10.29 10.08 -4.11
C ALA A 134 -11.53 10.58 -3.38
N ASP A 135 -11.69 11.90 -3.27
CA ASP A 135 -12.82 12.53 -2.58
C ASP A 135 -14.15 12.13 -3.22
N GLY A 136 -14.21 12.07 -4.57
CA GLY A 136 -15.40 11.64 -5.31
C GLY A 136 -15.81 10.18 -5.11
N ARG A 137 -14.99 9.36 -4.43
CA ARG A 137 -15.23 7.94 -4.14
C ARG A 137 -15.24 7.60 -2.66
N GLY A 138 -15.12 8.60 -1.78
CA GLY A 138 -14.95 8.36 -0.34
C GLY A 138 -13.61 7.69 0.01
N LEU A 139 -12.63 7.78 -0.88
CA LEU A 139 -11.28 7.28 -0.69
C LEU A 139 -10.37 8.40 -0.17
N ALA A 140 -9.23 8.03 0.40
CA ALA A 140 -8.23 8.98 0.85
C ALA A 140 -6.89 8.78 0.13
N HIS A 141 -6.10 9.84 0.10
CA HIS A 141 -4.72 9.78 -0.37
C HIS A 141 -3.79 10.53 0.59
N LYS A 142 -2.53 10.10 0.65
CA LYS A 142 -1.47 10.77 1.42
C LYS A 142 -0.14 10.64 0.69
N PHE A 143 0.42 11.77 0.29
CA PHE A 143 1.78 11.83 -0.25
C PHE A 143 2.73 12.37 0.81
N ILE A 144 3.81 11.64 1.06
CA ILE A 144 4.80 11.95 2.07
C ILE A 144 6.07 12.39 1.35
N ARG A 145 6.44 13.67 1.53
CA ARG A 145 7.54 14.32 0.80
C ARG A 145 8.82 14.43 1.64
N THR A 146 9.21 13.37 2.36
CA THR A 146 10.42 13.39 3.19
C THR A 146 11.54 12.59 2.53
N GLY A 147 12.72 13.22 2.39
CA GLY A 147 13.96 12.53 2.05
C GLY A 147 14.41 11.69 3.24
N PHE A 148 13.90 10.47 3.33
CA PHE A 148 14.22 9.58 4.44
C PHE A 148 15.68 9.12 4.32
N GLN A 149 16.55 9.64 5.19
CA GLN A 149 17.90 9.08 5.34
C GLN A 149 17.89 7.76 6.12
N ASP A 150 16.85 7.53 6.94
CA ASP A 150 16.65 6.33 7.73
C ASP A 150 15.44 5.53 7.24
N LYS A 151 15.65 4.24 7.00
CA LYS A 151 14.62 3.27 6.61
C LYS A 151 13.54 3.10 7.67
N GLU A 152 13.89 3.26 8.95
CA GLU A 152 12.91 3.16 10.04
C GLU A 152 11.99 4.38 10.05
N ALA A 153 12.53 5.58 9.84
CA ALA A 153 11.71 6.79 9.70
C ALA A 153 10.74 6.70 8.51
N ALA A 154 11.16 6.12 7.40
CA ALA A 154 10.30 5.87 6.24
C ALA A 154 9.16 4.90 6.56
N ALA A 155 9.49 3.77 7.21
CA ALA A 155 8.52 2.78 7.66
C ALA A 155 7.51 3.37 8.66
N ASP A 156 7.98 4.22 9.57
CA ASP A 156 7.18 4.89 10.58
C ASP A 156 6.18 5.86 9.96
N ALA A 157 6.64 6.67 9.01
CA ALA A 157 5.80 7.60 8.28
C ALA A 157 4.76 6.86 7.43
N LEU A 158 5.16 5.80 6.72
CA LEU A 158 4.25 4.96 5.94
C LEU A 158 3.19 4.31 6.83
N TYR A 159 3.59 3.71 7.95
CA TYR A 159 2.67 3.08 8.88
C TYR A 159 1.63 4.07 9.43
N ALA A 160 2.08 5.26 9.85
CA ALA A 160 1.19 6.31 10.34
C ALA A 160 0.23 6.81 9.25
N ALA A 161 0.73 6.98 8.02
CA ALA A 161 -0.09 7.41 6.88
C ALA A 161 -1.15 6.38 6.50
N ILE A 162 -0.81 5.08 6.51
CA ILE A 162 -1.76 3.99 6.26
C ILE A 162 -2.91 4.04 7.28
N LEU A 163 -2.60 4.21 8.57
CA LEU A 163 -3.63 4.32 9.61
C LEU A 163 -4.47 5.59 9.47
N GLU A 164 -3.87 6.74 9.14
CA GLU A 164 -4.60 7.99 8.90
C GLU A 164 -5.56 7.85 7.72
N VAL A 165 -5.10 7.28 6.61
CA VAL A 165 -5.90 7.04 5.40
C VAL A 165 -7.03 6.06 5.70
N ALA A 166 -6.74 4.95 6.37
CA ALA A 166 -7.75 3.97 6.77
C ALA A 166 -8.80 4.57 7.73
N GLY A 167 -8.37 5.47 8.63
CA GLY A 167 -9.26 6.19 9.54
C GLY A 167 -10.22 7.13 8.80
N LYS A 168 -9.72 7.89 7.82
CA LYS A 168 -10.55 8.82 7.02
C LYS A 168 -11.58 8.11 6.16
N VAL A 169 -11.21 6.99 5.54
CA VAL A 169 -12.16 6.18 4.75
C VAL A 169 -13.33 5.71 5.63
N LYS A 170 -13.06 5.41 6.91
CA LYS A 170 -14.09 5.00 7.87
C LYS A 170 -15.02 6.13 8.31
N GLU A 171 -14.54 7.37 8.41
CA GLU A 171 -15.38 8.53 8.78
C GLU A 171 -16.35 8.95 7.67
N LEU A 172 -16.11 8.50 6.44
CA LEU A 172 -16.89 8.85 5.24
C LEU A 172 -17.98 7.83 4.89
N VAL A 173 -18.05 6.70 5.60
CA VAL A 173 -19.03 5.61 5.43
C VAL A 173 -19.94 5.54 6.66
#